data_AF-A0A2R6JK17-F1
#
_entry.id   AF-A0A2R6JK17-F1
#
_cell.length_a   1.000
_cell.length_b   1.000
_cell.length_c   1.000
_cell.angle_alpha   90.00
_cell.angle_beta   90.00
_cell.angle_gamma   90.00
#
_symmetry.space_group_name_H-M   'P 1'
#
loop_
_entity.id
_entity.type
_entity.pdbx_description
1 polymer ?
#
loop_
_entity_poly.entity_id
_entity_poly.type
_entity_poly.pdbx_seq_one_letter_code
_entity_poly.pdbx_strand_id
1 'polypeptide(L)'
;MSGFTHRYAVTEDPNDRYRLLREEMARLRDGAEFPDDVFDPEAVQATLRENAGRVDGDLVILVANDFGQPMAFRPGDLDREDVDRIRTAILENKYDASHEDLAEVRRDLLEAHPRIHKTIVAELADDEVRHHLPEGTSEETNFLTVREMVGLVDYTTNSAQAEGLSVTY
;
A
#
# COMPACT_ATOMS: atom_id res chain seq x y z
N MET A 1 0.44 9.77 -31.07
CA MET A 1 -0.39 9.92 -29.86
C MET A 1 -1.26 8.69 -29.72
N SER A 2 -1.28 8.05 -28.55
CA SER A 2 -2.19 6.93 -28.31
C SER A 2 -3.65 7.40 -28.31
N GLY A 3 -4.60 6.50 -28.56
CA GLY A 3 -6.03 6.80 -28.45
C GLY A 3 -6.46 7.24 -27.04
N PHE A 4 -5.71 6.82 -26.01
CA PHE A 4 -5.86 7.35 -24.64
C PHE A 4 -5.44 8.83 -24.56
N THR A 5 -4.25 9.18 -25.05
CA THR A 5 -3.69 10.55 -24.93
C THR A 5 -4.61 11.60 -25.53
N HIS A 6 -5.23 11.29 -26.68
CA HIS A 6 -6.20 12.20 -27.30
C HIS A 6 -7.49 12.33 -26.49
N ARG A 7 -8.11 11.19 -26.09
CA ARG A 7 -9.33 11.19 -25.27
C ARG A 7 -9.15 11.95 -23.95
N TYR A 8 -8.05 11.68 -23.24
CA TYR A 8 -7.74 12.34 -21.98
C TYR A 8 -7.54 13.86 -22.14
N ALA A 9 -6.88 14.30 -23.21
CA ALA A 9 -6.62 15.72 -23.45
C ALA A 9 -7.91 16.52 -23.71
N VAL A 10 -8.87 15.94 -24.41
CA VAL A 10 -10.13 16.63 -24.80
C VAL A 10 -11.27 16.47 -23.78
N THR A 11 -11.17 15.56 -22.81
CA THR A 11 -12.14 15.45 -21.72
C THR A 11 -11.98 16.62 -20.74
N GLU A 12 -13.06 17.37 -20.52
CA GLU A 12 -13.06 18.53 -19.60
C GLU A 12 -13.51 18.17 -18.18
N ASP A 13 -14.34 17.13 -18.00
CA ASP A 13 -14.78 16.67 -16.68
C ASP A 13 -13.63 15.96 -15.93
N PRO A 14 -13.23 16.46 -14.74
CA PRO A 14 -12.22 15.82 -13.90
C PRO A 14 -12.53 14.35 -13.54
N ASN A 15 -13.80 13.99 -13.34
CA ASN A 15 -14.19 12.62 -13.00
C ASN A 15 -14.00 11.66 -14.18
N ASP A 16 -14.35 12.09 -15.38
CA ASP A 16 -14.14 11.28 -16.59
C ASP A 16 -12.65 11.18 -16.95
N ARG A 17 -11.87 12.24 -16.72
CA ARG A 17 -10.40 12.17 -16.82
C ARG A 17 -9.83 11.12 -15.87
N TYR A 18 -10.28 11.13 -14.62
CA TYR A 18 -9.84 10.14 -13.63
C TYR A 18 -10.23 8.70 -14.03
N ARG A 19 -11.46 8.50 -14.54
CA ARG A 19 -11.88 7.19 -15.06
C ARG A 19 -11.01 6.74 -16.24
N LEU A 20 -10.73 7.61 -17.20
CA LEU A 20 -9.86 7.30 -18.34
C LEU A 20 -8.44 6.93 -17.91
N LEU A 21 -7.90 7.61 -16.89
CA LEU A 21 -6.60 7.25 -16.29
C LEU A 21 -6.65 5.85 -15.70
N ARG A 22 -7.68 5.53 -14.89
CA ARG A 22 -7.82 4.19 -14.29
C ARG A 22 -7.96 3.10 -15.34
N GLU A 23 -8.72 3.34 -16.40
CA GLU A 23 -8.87 2.42 -17.52
C GLU A 23 -7.55 2.18 -18.25
N GLU A 24 -6.77 3.24 -18.49
CA GLU A 24 -5.47 3.11 -19.14
C GLU A 24 -4.44 2.42 -18.23
N MET A 25 -4.44 2.71 -16.93
CA MET A 25 -3.60 2.00 -15.95
C MET A 25 -3.96 0.51 -15.91
N ALA A 26 -5.25 0.16 -15.89
CA ALA A 26 -5.69 -1.23 -15.96
C ALA A 26 -5.27 -1.89 -17.29
N ARG A 27 -5.41 -1.20 -18.42
CA ARG A 27 -4.96 -1.72 -19.73
C ARG A 27 -3.46 -1.94 -19.77
N LEU A 28 -2.66 -1.01 -19.23
CA LEU A 28 -1.20 -1.14 -19.17
C LEU A 28 -0.80 -2.30 -18.25
N ARG A 29 -1.49 -2.46 -17.13
CA ARG A 29 -1.33 -3.61 -16.23
C ARG A 29 -1.67 -4.93 -16.92
N ASP A 30 -2.78 -5.00 -17.66
CA ASP A 30 -3.27 -6.26 -18.23
C ASP A 30 -2.56 -6.62 -19.57
N GLY A 31 -1.96 -5.63 -20.24
CA GLY A 31 -1.39 -5.76 -21.58
C GLY A 31 0.14 -5.77 -21.65
N ALA A 32 0.85 -5.63 -20.53
CA ALA A 32 2.28 -5.84 -20.53
C ALA A 32 2.59 -7.35 -20.51
N GLU A 33 3.31 -7.84 -21.51
CA GLU A 33 4.00 -9.12 -21.43
C GLU A 33 5.16 -8.89 -20.46
N PHE A 34 5.04 -9.36 -19.22
CA PHE A 34 6.01 -9.08 -18.17
C PHE A 34 7.02 -10.24 -18.03
N PRO A 35 8.30 -10.07 -18.39
CA PRO A 35 9.36 -10.99 -18.01
C PRO A 35 9.89 -10.61 -16.63
N ASP A 36 9.77 -11.44 -15.60
CA ASP A 36 10.39 -11.29 -14.25
C ASP A 36 10.24 -9.92 -13.51
N ASP A 37 9.57 -8.91 -14.09
CA ASP A 37 9.51 -7.49 -13.73
C ASP A 37 8.17 -7.05 -13.09
N VAL A 38 7.34 -8.03 -12.70
CA VAL A 38 6.05 -7.81 -12.03
C VAL A 38 6.26 -7.57 -10.53
N PHE A 39 5.37 -6.82 -9.90
CA PHE A 39 5.22 -6.85 -8.44
C PHE A 39 5.08 -8.31 -7.98
N ASP A 40 6.11 -8.83 -7.30
CA ASP A 40 6.18 -10.22 -6.84
C ASP A 40 5.75 -10.28 -5.37
N PRO A 41 4.51 -10.72 -5.08
CA PRO A 41 4.04 -10.80 -3.70
C PRO A 41 4.85 -11.80 -2.87
N GLU A 42 5.43 -12.84 -3.47
CA GLU A 42 6.22 -13.84 -2.74
C GLU A 42 7.57 -13.27 -2.30
N ALA A 43 8.23 -12.48 -3.15
CA ALA A 43 9.43 -11.75 -2.79
C ALA A 43 9.17 -10.74 -1.65
N VAL A 44 8.04 -10.03 -1.71
CA VAL A 44 7.61 -9.14 -0.62
C VAL A 44 7.43 -9.93 0.67
N GLN A 45 6.68 -11.04 0.65
CA GLN A 45 6.50 -11.91 1.84
C GLN A 45 7.84 -12.36 2.43
N ALA A 46 8.82 -12.73 1.61
CA ALA A 46 10.14 -13.12 2.08
C ALA A 46 10.84 -11.98 2.84
N THR A 47 10.84 -10.76 2.28
CA THR A 47 11.36 -9.57 2.96
C THR A 47 10.61 -9.28 4.26
N LEU A 48 9.30 -9.50 4.31
CA LEU A 48 8.51 -9.29 5.52
C LEU A 48 8.83 -10.30 6.61
N ARG A 49 9.04 -11.57 6.27
CA ARG A 49 9.48 -12.58 7.25
C ARG A 49 10.83 -12.21 7.88
N GLU A 50 11.74 -11.63 7.10
CA GLU A 50 13.02 -11.15 7.60
C GLU A 50 12.85 -9.94 8.53
N ASN A 51 11.95 -9.02 8.19
CA ASN A 51 11.69 -7.81 8.97
C ASN A 51 10.80 -8.03 10.20
N ALA A 52 9.95 -9.06 10.20
CA ALA A 52 9.07 -9.36 11.33
C ALA A 52 9.85 -9.62 12.64
N GLY A 53 11.09 -10.12 12.55
CA GLY A 53 11.96 -10.30 13.72
C GLY A 53 12.57 -9.01 14.30
N ARG A 54 12.28 -7.84 13.71
CA ARG A 54 12.80 -6.53 14.16
C ARG A 54 11.81 -5.76 15.02
N VAL A 55 10.57 -6.23 15.11
CA VAL A 55 9.49 -5.64 15.88
C VAL A 55 9.01 -6.66 16.92
N ASP A 56 8.37 -6.20 17.99
CA ASP A 56 7.98 -7.06 19.10
C ASP A 56 6.62 -7.74 18.85
N GLY A 57 5.79 -7.16 17.96
CA GLY A 57 4.47 -7.67 17.59
C GLY A 57 4.31 -8.08 16.13
N ASP A 58 3.04 -8.19 15.73
CA ASP A 58 2.62 -8.63 14.41
C ASP A 58 2.71 -7.50 13.38
N LEU A 59 3.62 -7.66 12.42
CA LEU A 59 3.89 -6.68 11.38
C LEU A 59 2.84 -6.74 10.25
N VAL A 60 2.11 -5.66 10.01
CA VAL A 60 1.13 -5.54 8.93
C VAL A 60 1.55 -4.45 7.96
N ILE A 61 1.64 -4.80 6.68
CA ILE A 61 2.06 -3.86 5.63
C ILE A 61 0.93 -3.66 4.64
N LEU A 62 0.59 -2.39 4.39
CA LEU A 62 -0.41 -2.00 3.41
C LEU A 62 0.32 -1.33 2.25
N VAL A 63 0.30 -1.94 1.06
CA VAL A 63 1.05 -1.46 -0.11
C VAL A 63 0.17 -1.16 -1.30
N ALA A 64 0.63 -0.28 -2.18
CA ALA A 64 0.13 -0.17 -3.55
C ALA A 64 1.29 -0.20 -4.55
N ASN A 65 1.16 -1.01 -5.59
CA ASN A 65 2.18 -1.17 -6.62
C ASN A 65 2.13 -0.08 -7.72
N ASP A 66 3.01 -0.20 -8.73
CA ASP A 66 3.11 0.68 -9.91
C ASP A 66 1.79 0.99 -10.63
N PHE A 67 0.84 0.06 -10.59
CA PHE A 67 -0.47 0.22 -11.22
C PHE A 67 -1.58 0.59 -10.23
N GLY A 68 -1.19 0.96 -9.00
CA GLY A 68 -2.10 1.34 -7.93
C GLY A 68 -2.95 0.17 -7.43
N GLN A 69 -2.51 -1.08 -7.62
CA GLN A 69 -3.20 -2.23 -7.04
C GLN A 69 -2.87 -2.31 -5.55
N PRO A 70 -3.87 -2.12 -4.68
CA PRO A 70 -3.69 -2.18 -3.24
C PRO A 70 -3.58 -3.63 -2.76
N MET A 71 -2.72 -3.88 -1.78
CA MET A 71 -2.55 -5.18 -1.16
C MET A 71 -2.14 -5.02 0.32
N ALA A 72 -2.67 -5.89 1.18
CA ALA A 72 -2.28 -5.99 2.58
C ALA A 72 -1.52 -7.28 2.83
N PHE A 73 -0.36 -7.19 3.46
CA PHE A 73 0.43 -8.31 3.95
C PHE A 73 0.31 -8.38 5.46
N ARG A 74 -0.01 -9.57 5.99
CA ARG A 74 -0.20 -9.77 7.42
C ARG A 74 0.21 -11.18 7.87
N PRO A 75 0.48 -11.41 9.15
CA PRO A 75 0.57 -12.76 9.70
C PRO A 75 -0.74 -13.53 9.53
N GLY A 76 -0.64 -14.86 9.41
CA GLY A 76 -1.79 -15.73 9.14
C GLY A 76 -2.76 -15.88 10.31
N ASP A 77 -2.31 -15.58 11.52
CA ASP A 77 -3.03 -15.67 12.78
C ASP A 77 -3.79 -14.40 13.17
N LEU A 78 -3.48 -13.25 12.55
CA LEU A 78 -4.28 -12.05 12.74
C LEU A 78 -5.70 -12.25 12.22
N ASP A 79 -6.66 -11.91 13.06
CA ASP A 79 -8.07 -11.97 12.69
C ASP A 79 -8.56 -10.64 12.09
N ARG A 80 -9.87 -10.57 11.84
CA ARG A 80 -10.47 -9.36 11.28
C ARG A 80 -10.53 -8.21 12.30
N GLU A 81 -10.71 -8.53 13.58
CA GLU A 81 -10.76 -7.54 14.65
C GLU A 81 -9.40 -6.85 14.78
N ASP A 82 -8.31 -7.60 14.71
CA ASP A 82 -6.94 -7.08 14.72
C ASP A 82 -6.68 -6.10 13.56
N VAL A 83 -7.07 -6.49 12.34
CA VAL A 83 -6.95 -5.63 11.15
C VAL A 83 -7.82 -4.36 11.29
N ASP A 84 -9.01 -4.48 11.88
CA ASP A 84 -9.91 -3.36 12.15
C ASP A 84 -9.36 -2.38 13.20
N ARG A 85 -8.59 -2.87 14.17
CA ARG A 85 -7.89 -2.04 15.15
C ARG A 85 -6.77 -1.26 14.50
N ILE A 86 -5.95 -1.92 13.67
CA ILE A 86 -4.89 -1.26 12.90
C ILE A 86 -5.48 -0.15 12.03
N ARG A 87 -6.57 -0.45 11.31
CA ARG A 87 -7.30 0.55 10.53
C ARG A 87 -7.73 1.74 11.39
N THR A 88 -8.34 1.48 12.53
CA THR A 88 -8.88 2.52 13.42
C THR A 88 -7.77 3.42 13.94
N ALA A 89 -6.66 2.84 14.41
CA ALA A 89 -5.49 3.58 14.88
C ALA A 89 -4.90 4.50 13.79
N ILE A 90 -4.76 4.02 12.55
CA ILE A 90 -4.27 4.83 11.42
C ILE A 90 -5.26 5.96 11.08
N LEU A 91 -6.58 5.70 11.13
CA LEU A 91 -7.59 6.71 10.83
C LEU A 91 -7.66 7.82 11.87
N GLU A 92 -7.47 7.48 13.14
CA GLU A 92 -7.45 8.40 14.27
C GLU A 92 -6.15 9.20 14.32
N ASN A 93 -5.01 8.55 14.08
CA ASN A 93 -3.67 9.12 14.15
C ASN A 93 -2.99 9.10 12.78
N LYS A 94 -3.60 9.81 11.82
CA LYS A 94 -3.23 9.81 10.39
C LYS A 94 -1.77 10.10 10.09
N TYR A 95 -1.08 10.83 10.96
CA TYR A 95 0.33 11.09 10.85
C TYR A 95 0.99 10.60 12.12
N ASP A 96 1.91 9.66 11.96
CA ASP A 96 2.77 9.25 13.03
C ASP A 96 4.11 8.83 12.42
N ALA A 97 5.15 9.60 12.75
CA ALA A 97 6.51 9.36 12.31
C ALA A 97 7.44 9.07 13.49
N SER A 98 6.88 8.82 14.69
CA SER A 98 7.66 8.65 15.91
C SER A 98 8.33 7.27 16.03
N HIS A 99 7.89 6.30 15.23
CA HIS A 99 8.39 4.92 15.24
C HIS A 99 9.48 4.74 14.17
N GLU A 100 10.75 4.97 14.56
CA GLU A 100 11.91 4.89 13.67
C GLU A 100 12.19 3.47 13.16
N ASP A 101 11.92 2.45 13.97
CA ASP A 101 12.00 1.03 13.59
C ASP A 101 11.04 0.69 12.45
N LEU A 102 9.79 1.14 12.53
CA LEU A 102 8.81 0.97 11.45
C LEU A 102 9.18 1.80 10.21
N ALA A 103 9.83 2.95 10.40
CA ALA A 103 10.40 3.75 9.31
C ALA A 103 11.55 3.03 8.59
N GLU A 104 12.40 2.31 9.32
CA GLU A 104 13.44 1.45 8.74
C GLU A 104 12.85 0.31 7.92
N VAL A 105 11.89 -0.44 8.47
CA VAL A 105 11.18 -1.50 7.73
C VAL A 105 10.56 -0.94 6.45
N ARG A 106 9.95 0.25 6.53
CA ARG A 106 9.38 0.94 5.37
C ARG A 106 10.44 1.24 4.30
N ARG A 107 11.60 1.76 4.69
CA ARG A 107 12.70 2.09 3.77
C ARG A 107 13.25 0.84 3.12
N ASP A 108 13.56 -0.18 3.89
CA ASP A 108 14.10 -1.45 3.38
C ASP A 108 13.14 -2.10 2.39
N LEU A 109 11.84 -2.03 2.66
CA LEU A 109 10.81 -2.52 1.76
C LEU A 109 10.79 -1.74 0.43
N LEU A 110 10.83 -0.41 0.49
CA LEU A 110 10.83 0.43 -0.71
C LEU A 110 12.11 0.30 -1.53
N GLU A 111 13.26 0.08 -0.87
CA GLU A 111 14.54 -0.15 -1.53
C GLU A 111 14.61 -1.52 -2.19
N ALA A 112 14.14 -2.57 -1.51
CA ALA A 112 14.11 -3.93 -2.03
C ALA A 112 13.05 -4.11 -3.14
N HIS A 113 11.93 -3.39 -3.03
CA HIS A 113 10.78 -3.53 -3.92
C HIS A 113 10.43 -2.17 -4.56
N PRO A 114 11.22 -1.71 -5.55
CA PRO A 114 11.02 -0.39 -6.18
C PRO A 114 9.67 -0.24 -6.89
N ARG A 115 8.96 -1.36 -7.11
CA ARG A 115 7.61 -1.43 -7.67
C ARG A 115 6.51 -1.13 -6.64
N ILE A 116 6.86 -0.93 -5.38
CA ILE A 116 5.96 -0.42 -4.33
C ILE A 116 6.06 1.10 -4.34
N HIS A 117 4.95 1.77 -4.63
CA HIS A 117 4.89 3.22 -4.63
C HIS A 117 4.35 3.80 -3.33
N LYS A 118 3.47 3.03 -2.66
CA LYS A 118 2.83 3.43 -1.42
C LYS A 118 2.97 2.29 -0.44
N THR A 119 3.37 2.61 0.79
CA THR A 119 3.43 1.63 1.87
C THR A 119 3.16 2.28 3.22
N ILE A 120 2.29 1.65 4.01
CA ILE A 120 2.12 1.91 5.44
C ILE A 120 2.61 0.66 6.16
N VAL A 121 3.43 0.88 7.18
CA VAL A 121 3.92 -0.16 8.08
C VAL A 121 3.21 0.02 9.40
N ALA A 122 2.58 -1.05 9.89
CA ALA A 122 1.93 -1.10 11.19
C ALA A 122 2.40 -2.35 11.95
N GLU A 123 2.33 -2.27 13.26
CA GLU A 123 2.63 -3.35 14.20
C GLU A 123 1.48 -3.43 15.20
N LEU A 124 1.07 -4.65 15.53
CA LEU A 124 0.15 -4.93 16.62
C LEU A 124 0.86 -5.76 17.69
N ALA A 125 1.05 -5.23 18.89
CA ALA A 125 1.71 -5.91 20.00
C ALA A 125 0.90 -5.73 21.29
N ASP A 126 0.54 -6.82 21.99
CA ASP A 126 -0.16 -6.77 23.29
C ASP A 126 -1.30 -5.72 23.37
N ASP A 127 -2.16 -5.72 22.35
CA ASP A 127 -3.27 -4.79 22.17
C ASP A 127 -2.95 -3.34 21.75
N GLU A 128 -1.67 -2.99 21.58
CA GLU A 128 -1.22 -1.69 21.11
C GLU A 128 -0.94 -1.71 19.60
N VAL A 129 -1.44 -0.69 18.88
CA VAL A 129 -1.10 -0.47 17.47
C VAL A 129 -0.07 0.64 17.36
N ARG A 130 1.04 0.33 16.72
CA ARG A 130 2.06 1.28 16.28
C ARG A 130 2.02 1.35 14.75
N HIS A 131 2.16 2.53 14.16
CA HIS A 131 2.29 2.63 12.70
C HIS A 131 3.20 3.78 12.28
N HIS A 132 3.76 3.65 11.09
CA HIS A 132 4.55 4.70 10.47
C HIS A 132 3.85 5.23 9.23
N LEU A 133 3.40 6.49 9.31
CA LEU A 133 2.83 7.25 8.21
C LEU A 133 3.36 8.70 8.28
N PRO A 134 4.40 9.04 7.52
CA PRO A 134 5.01 10.36 7.58
C PRO A 134 4.11 11.42 6.94
N GLU A 135 4.32 12.68 7.31
CA GLU A 135 3.65 13.80 6.66
C GLU A 135 4.04 13.89 5.17
N GLY A 136 3.06 14.25 4.33
CA GLY A 136 3.24 14.33 2.87
C GLY A 136 4.21 15.42 2.38
N THR A 137 4.73 16.24 3.30
CA THR A 137 5.75 17.27 3.03
C THR A 137 7.18 16.81 3.33
N SER A 138 7.39 15.55 3.74
CA SER A 138 8.74 15.03 3.97
C SER A 138 9.47 14.77 2.64
N GLU A 139 10.78 15.04 2.60
CA GLU A 139 11.64 14.72 1.46
C GLU A 139 11.70 13.21 1.17
N GLU A 140 11.28 12.38 2.14
CA GLU A 140 11.24 10.92 2.09
C GLU A 140 9.90 10.38 1.56
N THR A 141 8.91 11.25 1.36
CA THR A 141 7.58 10.88 0.86
C THR A 141 7.52 11.13 -0.65
N ASN A 142 7.68 10.07 -1.45
CA ASN A 142 7.50 10.10 -2.89
C ASN A 142 6.03 10.44 -3.28
N PHE A 143 5.65 11.72 -3.24
CA PHE A 143 4.39 12.26 -3.78
C PHE A 143 3.09 11.59 -3.28
N LEU A 144 2.98 11.25 -1.99
CA LEU A 144 1.77 10.61 -1.43
C LEU A 144 0.92 11.58 -0.65
N THR A 145 -0.38 11.66 -0.99
CA THR A 145 -1.35 12.35 -0.13
C THR A 145 -1.89 11.38 0.92
N VAL A 146 -2.11 11.86 2.15
CA VAL A 146 -2.71 11.01 3.21
C VAL A 146 -4.06 10.44 2.83
N ARG A 147 -4.84 11.16 2.01
CA ARG A 147 -6.10 10.65 1.50
C ARG A 147 -5.92 9.35 0.72
N GLU A 148 -4.85 9.22 -0.05
CA GLU A 148 -4.57 8.01 -0.81
C GLU A 148 -4.05 6.88 0.09
N MET A 149 -3.25 7.21 1.11
CA MET A 149 -2.73 6.25 2.10
C MET A 149 -3.86 5.69 2.97
N VAL A 150 -4.73 6.55 3.46
CA VAL A 150 -5.95 6.15 4.19
C VAL A 150 -6.91 5.38 3.29
N GLY A 151 -7.09 5.81 2.04
CA GLY A 151 -7.91 5.09 1.07
C GLY A 151 -7.38 3.69 0.76
N LEU A 152 -6.05 3.51 0.77
CA LEU A 152 -5.41 2.20 0.67
C LEU A 152 -5.81 1.30 1.85
N VAL A 153 -5.70 1.80 3.08
CA VAL A 153 -6.13 1.05 4.28
C VAL A 153 -7.57 0.61 4.14
N ASP A 154 -8.49 1.56 3.96
CA ASP A 154 -9.92 1.27 3.87
C ASP A 154 -10.25 0.27 2.75
N TYR A 155 -9.60 0.40 1.60
CA TYR A 155 -9.84 -0.51 0.49
C TYR A 155 -9.33 -1.94 0.76
N THR A 156 -8.17 -2.09 1.42
CA THR A 156 -7.64 -3.42 1.77
C THR A 156 -8.36 -4.09 2.94
N THR A 157 -8.99 -3.32 3.84
CA THR A 157 -9.65 -3.87 5.04
C THR A 157 -11.16 -4.02 4.90
N ASN A 158 -11.83 -3.13 4.16
CA ASN A 158 -13.30 -3.00 4.15
C ASN A 158 -13.97 -3.21 2.79
N SER A 159 -13.23 -3.18 1.68
CA SER A 159 -13.84 -3.30 0.36
C SER A 159 -14.56 -4.66 0.21
N ALA A 160 -15.72 -4.66 -0.43
CA ALA A 160 -16.35 -5.90 -0.90
C ALA A 160 -15.45 -6.70 -1.87
N GLN A 161 -14.37 -6.07 -2.35
CA GLN A 161 -13.32 -6.65 -3.19
C GLN A 161 -12.04 -6.97 -2.41
N ALA A 162 -12.05 -6.90 -1.07
CA ALA A 162 -10.86 -7.19 -0.25
C ALA A 162 -10.39 -8.65 -0.36
N GLU A 163 -11.29 -9.56 -0.74
CA GLU A 163 -10.92 -10.94 -1.06
C GLU A 163 -9.91 -10.97 -2.22
N GLY A 164 -8.73 -11.54 -1.95
CA GLY A 164 -7.61 -11.55 -2.90
C GLY A 164 -6.70 -10.31 -2.85
N LEU A 165 -7.00 -9.33 -1.99
CA LEU A 165 -6.15 -8.16 -1.71
C LEU A 165 -5.43 -8.27 -0.36
N SER A 166 -5.61 -9.37 0.36
CA SER A 166 -4.85 -9.70 1.56
C SER A 166 -4.05 -10.97 1.33
N VAL A 167 -2.76 -10.91 1.66
CA VAL A 167 -1.80 -12.00 1.55
C VAL A 167 -1.25 -12.27 2.94
N THR A 168 -1.35 -13.53 3.37
CA THR A 168 -0.73 -13.97 4.62
C THR A 168 0.71 -14.39 4.36
N TYR A 169 1.62 -14.10 5.28
CA TYR A 169 3.02 -14.52 5.17
C TYR A 169 3.50 -15.34 6.36
#